data_AF-A0A7Y7LAN7-F1
#
_entry.id   AF-A0A7Y7LAN7-F1
#
_cell.length_a   1.000
_cell.length_b   1.000
_cell.length_c   1.000
_cell.angle_alpha   90.00
_cell.angle_beta   90.00
_cell.angle_gamma   90.00
#
_symmetry.space_group_name_H-M   'P 1'
#
loop_
_entity.id
_entity.type
_entity.pdbx_description
1 polymer ?
#
loop_
_entity_poly.entity_id
_entity_poly.type
_entity_poly.pdbx_seq_one_letter_code
_entity_poly.pdbx_strand_id
1 'polypeptide(L)' 'MSRTRMAGLLIFLLGIGMLICGAGMFTYQGEALTPLVSKLGEFSFIYWVPTVIIGIALFIAGRKSK' A
#
# COMPACT_ATOMS: atom_id res chain seq x y z
N MET A 1 -6.14 20.77 7.54
CA MET A 1 -5.43 20.08 6.43
C MET A 1 -6.31 20.17 5.18
N SER A 2 -5.78 20.38 3.98
CA SER A 2 -6.63 20.38 2.77
C SER A 2 -7.18 18.97 2.52
N ARG A 3 -8.39 18.86 1.95
CA ARG A 3 -9.04 17.57 1.67
C ARG A 3 -8.14 16.63 0.86
N THR A 4 -7.39 17.18 -0.10
CA THR A 4 -6.40 16.46 -0.91
C THR A 4 -5.22 15.95 -0.10
N ARG A 5 -4.69 16.73 0.85
CA ARG A 5 -3.62 16.26 1.76
C ARG A 5 -4.11 15.13 2.66
N MET A 6 -5.33 15.25 3.21
CA MET A 6 -5.90 14.22 4.08
C MET A 6 -6.10 12.92 3.30
N ALA A 7 -6.65 12.99 2.09
CA ALA A 7 -6.77 11.83 1.20
C ALA A 7 -5.40 11.21 0.87
N GLY A 8 -4.40 12.02 0.51
CA GLY A 8 -3.04 11.53 0.24
C GLY A 8 -2.40 10.81 1.43
N LEU A 9 -2.58 11.34 2.65
CA LEU A 9 -2.10 10.69 3.88
C LEU A 9 -2.79 9.35 4.12
N LEU A 10 -4.11 9.28 3.96
CA LEU A 10 -4.87 8.04 4.15
C LEU A 10 -4.48 6.97 3.12
N ILE A 11 -4.33 7.35 1.86
CA ILE A 11 -3.88 6.45 0.78
C ILE A 11 -2.46 5.94 1.05
N PHE A 12 -1.56 6.83 1.51
CA PHE A 12 -0.21 6.45 1.89
C PHE A 12 -0.21 5.43 3.04
N LEU A 13 -0.92 5.71 4.13
CA LEU A 13 -0.99 4.82 5.29
C LEU A 13 -1.60 3.46 4.92
N LEU A 14 -2.64 3.46 4.09
CA LEU A 14 -3.26 2.24 3.58
C LEU A 14 -2.28 1.44 2.72
N GLY A 15 -1.56 2.09 1.81
CA GLY A 15 -0.53 1.43 1.00
C GLY A 15 0.59 0.81 1.85
N ILE A 16 1.08 1.52 2.86
CA ILE A 16 2.08 1.00 3.80
C ILE A 16 1.54 -0.20 4.58
N GLY A 17 0.31 -0.11 5.12
CA GLY A 17 -0.31 -1.21 5.84
C GLY A 17 -0.44 -2.47 4.96
N MET A 18 -0.84 -2.30 3.71
CA MET A 18 -0.99 -3.42 2.77
C MET A 18 0.37 -4.00 2.33
N LEU A 19 1.42 -3.19 2.20
CA LEU A 19 2.78 -3.70 1.96
C LEU A 19 3.27 -4.54 3.14
N ILE A 20 3.03 -4.11 4.37
CA ILE A 20 3.38 -4.87 5.58
C ILE A 20 2.60 -6.19 5.63
N CYS A 21 1.28 -6.16 5.38
CA CYS A 21 0.46 -7.37 5.31
C CYS A 21 0.94 -8.32 4.20
N GLY A 22 1.23 -7.79 3.01
CA GLY A 22 1.78 -8.56 1.89
C GLY A 22 3.11 -9.23 2.23
N ALA A 23 4.04 -8.47 2.83
CA ALA A 23 5.32 -9.00 3.32
C ALA A 23 5.13 -10.09 4.38
N GLY A 24 4.18 -9.89 5.31
CA GLY A 24 3.83 -10.88 6.33
C GLY A 24 3.31 -12.20 5.77
N MET A 25 2.63 -12.17 4.62
CA MET A 25 2.21 -13.40 3.94
C MET A 25 3.39 -14.19 3.36
N PHE A 26 4.48 -13.53 2.97
CA PHE A 26 5.70 -14.22 2.51
C PHE A 26 6.57 -14.77 3.64
N THR A 27 6.47 -14.19 4.82
CA THR A 27 7.19 -14.68 6.01
C THR A 27 6.39 -15.70 6.80
N TYR A 28 5.18 -16.05 6.35
CA TYR A 28 4.34 -17.04 7.00
C TYR A 28 5.02 -18.43 7.00
N GLN A 29 5.28 -18.95 8.19
CA GLN A 29 5.92 -20.25 8.42
C GLN A 29 4.92 -21.37 8.79
N GLY A 30 3.62 -21.11 8.69
CA GLY A 30 2.59 -22.14 8.93
C GLY A 30 2.38 -23.05 7.74
N GLU A 31 1.21 -23.68 7.65
CA GLU A 31 0.90 -24.57 6.50
C GLU A 31 1.10 -23.84 5.17
N ALA A 32 1.74 -24.50 4.21
CA ALA A 32 2.04 -23.89 2.93
C ALA A 32 0.76 -23.29 2.31
N LEU A 33 0.77 -21.97 2.09
CA LEU A 33 -0.30 -21.29 1.36
C LEU A 33 -0.46 -21.97 0.00
N THR A 34 -1.70 -22.14 -0.45
CA THR A 34 -1.93 -22.71 -1.78
C THR A 34 -1.21 -21.84 -2.83
N PRO A 35 -0.71 -22.44 -3.92
CA PRO A 35 0.04 -21.70 -4.96
C PRO A 35 -0.71 -20.48 -5.48
N LEU A 36 -2.04 -20.56 -5.54
CA LEU A 36 -2.91 -19.46 -5.95
C LEU A 36 -2.86 -18.29 -4.94
N VAL A 37 -2.96 -18.57 -3.65
CA VAL A 37 -2.91 -17.54 -2.60
C VAL A 37 -1.52 -16.89 -2.54
N SER A 38 -0.44 -17.67 -2.70
CA SER A 38 0.91 -17.13 -2.79
C SER A 38 1.07 -16.17 -3.96
N LYS A 39 0.58 -16.55 -5.15
CA LYS A 39 0.63 -15.69 -6.35
C LYS A 39 -0.21 -14.42 -6.20
N LEU A 40 -1.39 -14.52 -5.60
CA LEU A 40 -2.21 -13.35 -5.29
C LEU A 40 -1.51 -12.42 -4.29
N GLY A 41 -0.80 -12.97 -3.31
CA GLY A 41 0.07 -12.23 -2.39
C GLY A 41 1.17 -11.45 -3.13
N GLU A 42 1.86 -12.10 -4.09
CA GLU A 42 2.93 -11.49 -4.91
C GLU A 42 2.41 -10.31 -5.72
N PHE A 43 1.31 -10.52 -6.46
CA PHE A 43 0.70 -9.45 -7.23
C PHE A 43 0.20 -8.33 -6.33
N SER A 44 -0.51 -8.67 -5.26
CA SER A 44 -1.01 -7.68 -4.29
C SER A 44 0.13 -6.81 -3.78
N PHE A 45 1.23 -7.41 -3.31
CA PHE A 45 2.40 -6.70 -2.80
C PHE A 45 2.97 -5.71 -3.83
N ILE A 46 3.14 -6.12 -5.08
CA ILE A 46 3.65 -5.27 -6.15
C ILE A 46 2.68 -4.11 -6.45
N TYR A 47 1.37 -4.36 -6.49
CA TYR A 47 0.36 -3.34 -6.80
C TYR A 47 0.16 -2.30 -5.68
N TRP A 48 0.56 -2.60 -4.44
CA TRP A 48 0.53 -1.62 -3.36
C TRP A 48 1.66 -0.59 -3.43
N VAL A 49 2.79 -0.89 -4.10
CA VAL A 49 3.91 0.05 -4.26
C VAL A 49 3.49 1.33 -5.02
N PRO A 50 2.84 1.26 -6.21
CA PRO A 50 2.29 2.45 -6.86
C PRO A 50 1.31 3.25 -5.99
N THR A 51 0.51 2.57 -5.15
CA THR A 51 -0.46 3.22 -4.27
C THR A 51 0.23 4.11 -3.23
N VAL A 52 1.35 3.65 -2.66
CA VAL A 52 2.18 4.46 -1.76
C VAL A 52 2.72 5.70 -2.48
N ILE A 53 3.21 5.53 -3.72
CA ILE A 53 3.73 6.63 -4.54
C ILE A 53 2.63 7.67 -4.81
N ILE A 54 1.42 7.23 -5.17
CA ILE A 54 0.27 8.12 -5.40
C ILE A 54 -0.11 8.86 -4.11
N GLY A 55 -0.13 8.17 -2.96
CA GLY A 55 -0.41 8.79 -1.66
C GLY A 55 0.57 9.93 -1.33
N ILE A 56 1.86 9.69 -1.54
CA ILE A 56 2.92 10.71 -1.39
C ILE A 56 2.70 11.87 -2.36
N ALA A 57 2.45 11.58 -3.64
CA ALA A 57 2.24 12.61 -4.66
C ALA A 57 1.04 13.52 -4.32
N LEU A 58 -0.09 12.93 -3.91
CA LEU A 58 -1.28 13.67 -3.48
C LEU A 58 -1.04 14.51 -2.23
N PHE A 59 -0.29 13.98 -1.26
CA PHE A 59 0.08 14.71 -0.06
C PHE A 59 0.95 15.95 -0.36
N ILE A 60 1.92 15.82 -1.27
CA ILE A 60 2.78 16.92 -1.71
C ILE A 60 2.00 17.92 -2.57
N ALA A 61 1.22 17.45 -3.54
CA ALA A 61 0.41 18.28 -4.43
C ALA A 61 -0.62 19.12 -3.64
N GLY A 62 -1.25 18.53 -2.63
CA GLY A 62 -2.19 19.24 -1.75
C GLY A 62 -1.54 20.34 -0.90
N ARG A 63 -0.20 20.45 -0.85
CA ARG A 63 0.54 21.56 -0.23
C ARG A 63 0.69 22.75 -1.16
N LYS A 64 0.79 22.53 -2.49
CA LYS A 64 0.90 23.58 -3.53
C LYS A 64 -0.42 24.29 -3.84
N SER A 65 -1.56 23.75 -3.40
CA SER A 65 -2.89 24.31 -3.65
C SER A 65 -3.31 25.41 -2.63
N LYS A 66 -2.36 25.94 -1.86
CA LYS A 66 -2.53 27.10 -0.97
C LYS A 66 -1.63 28.21 -1.45
#